data_AF-A0A5D3CAU1-F1
#
_entry.id   AF-A0A5D3CAU1-F1
#
_cell.length_a   1.000
_cell.length_b   1.000
_cell.length_c   1.000
_cell.angle_alpha   90.00
_cell.angle_beta   90.00
_cell.angle_gamma   90.00
#
_symmetry.space_group_name_H-M   'P 1'
#
loop_
_entity.id
_entity.type
_entity.pdbx_description
1 polymer ?
#
loop_
_entity_poly.entity_id
_entity_poly.type
_entity_poly.pdbx_seq_one_letter_code
_entity_poly.pdbx_strand_id
1 'polypeptide(L)'
;MDTFQGPTSFAPVIDAAIGIVEKSNWQYHVLVIIADGQVTRNPKTPPGKLSSQEQATINSIVAASYYPLSIILIGVGDGPWDAMHKFDDNMPQRAFDNFQFVNFTKIMSESADASKKEAAFALAALMEIPFQYRATLSLPNSKRESIYGKSAGPLPPPPEVINHDNAVAIQNLEHAKAEKHSSSSESVCPICLTNPKDMAFACGHTTCKDCGVTISTCPLCREPIKMRLRLYA
;
A
#
# COMPACT_ATOMS: atom_id res chain seq x y z
N MET A 1 19.93 16.78 1.48
CA MET A 1 18.84 17.48 0.77
C MET A 1 18.12 16.41 -0.03
N ASP A 2 16.92 16.04 0.41
CA ASP A 2 16.11 15.09 -0.35
C ASP A 2 15.66 15.78 -1.63
N THR A 3 16.26 15.36 -2.75
CA THR A 3 15.92 15.86 -4.08
C THR A 3 14.65 15.15 -4.54
N PHE A 4 13.49 15.68 -4.13
CA PHE A 4 12.24 15.35 -4.80
C PHE A 4 12.34 15.77 -6.27
N GLN A 5 12.15 14.81 -7.17
CA GLN A 5 12.24 15.01 -8.61
C GLN A 5 10.91 14.68 -9.29
N GLY A 6 10.74 15.21 -10.50
CA GLY A 6 9.62 14.91 -11.38
C GLY A 6 10.13 14.63 -12.80
N PRO A 7 9.24 14.38 -13.76
CA PRO A 7 7.77 14.47 -13.67
C PRO A 7 7.10 13.23 -13.06
N THR A 8 5.89 13.39 -12.55
CA THR A 8 5.05 12.34 -11.95
C THR A 8 4.36 11.52 -13.03
N SER A 9 4.55 10.20 -13.01
CA SER A 9 3.84 9.19 -13.80
C SER A 9 3.61 7.95 -12.94
N PHE A 10 2.43 7.36 -12.99
CA PHE A 10 2.15 6.11 -12.26
C PHE A 10 2.46 4.87 -13.09
N ALA A 11 2.80 5.03 -14.37
CA ALA A 11 3.16 3.90 -15.25
C ALA A 11 4.22 2.97 -14.63
N PRO A 12 5.36 3.46 -14.10
CA PRO A 12 6.40 2.56 -13.58
C PRO A 12 5.95 1.71 -12.39
N VAL A 13 5.14 2.27 -11.48
CA VAL A 13 4.66 1.53 -10.30
C VAL A 13 3.57 0.52 -10.66
N ILE A 14 2.71 0.85 -11.64
CA ILE A 14 1.69 -0.06 -12.15
C ILE A 14 2.36 -1.22 -12.92
N ASP A 15 3.33 -0.91 -13.77
CA ASP A 15 4.09 -1.92 -14.53
C ASP A 15 4.85 -2.86 -13.59
N ALA A 16 5.42 -2.34 -12.50
CA ALA A 16 6.05 -3.15 -11.47
C ALA A 16 5.03 -4.09 -10.78
N ALA A 17 3.83 -3.61 -10.49
CA ALA A 17 2.76 -4.42 -9.90
C ALA A 17 2.27 -5.54 -10.84
N ILE A 18 2.16 -5.25 -12.15
CA ILE A 18 1.91 -6.29 -13.17
C ILE A 18 2.98 -7.39 -13.08
N GLY A 19 4.26 -7.01 -13.03
CA GLY A 19 5.36 -7.96 -12.90
C GLY A 19 5.32 -8.78 -11.59
N ILE A 20 4.76 -8.23 -10.51
CA ILE A 20 4.52 -8.98 -9.25
C ILE A 20 3.39 -10.01 -9.44
N VAL A 21 2.31 -9.64 -10.12
CA VAL A 21 1.21 -10.56 -10.43
C VAL A 21 1.69 -11.73 -11.29
N GLU A 22 2.54 -11.47 -12.29
CA GLU A 22 3.14 -12.53 -13.10
C GLU A 22 4.04 -13.47 -12.27
N LYS A 23 4.89 -12.90 -11.40
CA LYS A 23 5.80 -13.67 -10.52
C LYS A 23 5.10 -14.45 -9.43
N SER A 24 3.89 -14.03 -9.05
CA SER A 24 3.06 -14.69 -8.01
C SER A 24 2.13 -15.75 -8.59
N ASN A 25 2.36 -16.22 -9.82
CA ASN A 25 1.50 -17.17 -10.52
C ASN A 25 0.05 -16.64 -10.65
N TRP A 26 -0.10 -15.38 -11.05
CA TRP A 26 -1.41 -14.76 -11.31
C TRP A 26 -2.33 -14.72 -10.08
N GLN A 27 -1.75 -14.57 -8.89
CA GLN A 27 -2.53 -14.31 -7.68
C GLN A 27 -3.13 -12.90 -7.75
N TYR A 28 -4.31 -12.74 -7.16
CA TYR A 28 -4.97 -11.44 -7.06
C TYR A 28 -4.19 -10.48 -6.16
N HIS A 29 -3.95 -9.26 -6.65
CA HIS A 29 -3.26 -8.20 -5.91
C HIS A 29 -4.06 -6.91 -5.91
N VAL A 30 -3.86 -6.10 -4.87
CA VAL A 30 -4.33 -4.71 -4.81
C VAL A 30 -3.10 -3.82 -4.69
N LEU A 31 -2.86 -2.99 -5.69
CA LEU A 31 -1.85 -1.94 -5.65
C LEU A 31 -2.47 -0.69 -5.00
N VAL A 32 -1.88 -0.23 -3.92
CA VAL A 32 -2.26 1.03 -3.26
C VAL A 32 -1.18 2.08 -3.54
N ILE A 33 -1.54 3.15 -4.24
CA ILE A 33 -0.66 4.27 -4.56
C ILE A 33 -1.08 5.46 -3.69
N ILE A 34 -0.15 6.04 -2.94
CA ILE A 34 -0.38 7.28 -2.18
C ILE A 34 0.36 8.39 -2.91
N ALA A 35 -0.35 9.45 -3.31
CA ALA A 35 0.22 10.54 -4.08
C ALA A 35 -0.36 11.90 -3.67
N ASP A 36 0.45 12.95 -3.76
CA ASP A 36 0.12 14.32 -3.35
C ASP A 36 -0.42 15.22 -4.48
N GLY A 37 -0.44 14.72 -5.72
CA GLY A 37 -0.86 15.51 -6.87
C GLY A 37 -1.09 14.71 -8.15
N GLN A 38 -1.49 15.42 -9.21
CA GLN A 38 -1.79 14.84 -10.53
C GLN A 38 -0.52 14.36 -11.23
N VAL A 39 -0.68 13.36 -12.10
CA VAL A 39 0.27 13.01 -13.15
C VAL A 39 0.67 14.29 -13.89
N THR A 40 1.97 14.52 -14.11
CA THR A 40 2.45 15.82 -14.59
C THR A 40 1.82 16.20 -15.93
N ARG A 41 1.06 17.30 -15.93
CA ARG A 41 0.51 17.90 -17.15
C ARG A 41 1.48 18.96 -17.67
N ASN A 42 1.81 18.91 -18.96
CA ASN A 42 2.62 19.95 -19.57
C ASN A 42 1.75 21.22 -19.76
N PRO A 43 2.17 22.41 -19.28
CA PRO A 43 1.41 23.66 -19.44
C PRO A 43 1.13 24.02 -20.90
N LYS A 44 1.95 23.52 -21.83
CA LYS A 44 1.78 23.73 -23.27
C LYS A 44 0.77 22.77 -23.92
N THR A 45 0.27 21.78 -23.18
CA THR A 45 -0.71 20.84 -23.72
C THR A 45 -2.06 21.53 -23.88
N PRO A 46 -2.63 21.56 -25.11
CA PRO A 46 -3.93 22.17 -25.34
C PRO A 46 -5.03 21.57 -24.44
N PRO A 47 -6.08 22.33 -24.11
CA PRO A 47 -7.27 21.79 -23.47
C PRO A 47 -7.77 20.55 -24.23
N GLY A 48 -7.97 19.43 -23.52
CA GLY A 48 -8.45 18.18 -24.10
C GLY A 48 -7.38 17.21 -24.61
N LYS A 49 -6.08 17.55 -24.57
CA LYS A 49 -4.98 16.61 -24.84
C LYS A 49 -4.30 16.17 -23.54
N LEU A 50 -3.81 14.92 -23.54
CA LEU A 50 -3.06 14.30 -22.45
C LEU A 50 -1.54 14.57 -22.62
N SER A 51 -0.82 14.70 -21.51
CA SER A 51 0.65 14.71 -21.46
C SER A 51 1.21 13.31 -21.73
N SER A 52 2.53 13.21 -21.96
CA SER A 52 3.19 11.91 -22.10
C SER A 52 3.09 11.07 -20.83
N GLN A 53 3.10 11.70 -19.66
CA GLN A 53 2.97 11.01 -18.36
C GLN A 53 1.53 10.53 -18.14
N GLU A 54 0.53 11.36 -18.48
CA GLU A 54 -0.89 10.99 -18.40
C GLU A 54 -1.17 9.81 -19.34
N GLN A 55 -0.70 9.88 -20.60
CA GLN A 55 -0.86 8.80 -21.57
C GLN A 55 -0.16 7.51 -21.12
N ALA A 56 1.06 7.60 -20.59
CA ALA A 56 1.78 6.43 -20.08
C ALA A 56 1.01 5.77 -18.92
N THR A 57 0.53 6.58 -17.98
CA THR A 57 -0.28 6.10 -16.85
C THR A 57 -1.55 5.41 -17.34
N ILE A 58 -2.27 6.02 -18.29
CA ILE A 58 -3.47 5.44 -18.90
C ILE A 58 -3.16 4.07 -19.53
N ASN A 59 -2.08 4.00 -20.31
CA ASN A 59 -1.69 2.77 -20.99
C ASN A 59 -1.39 1.64 -19.98
N SER A 60 -0.69 1.96 -18.89
CA SER A 60 -0.40 0.98 -17.82
C SER A 60 -1.66 0.55 -17.07
N ILE A 61 -2.63 1.44 -16.81
CA ILE A 61 -3.92 1.06 -16.21
C ILE A 61 -4.69 0.11 -17.13
N VAL A 62 -4.79 0.43 -18.43
CA VAL A 62 -5.44 -0.42 -19.44
C VAL A 62 -4.76 -1.78 -19.51
N ALA A 63 -3.41 -1.81 -19.52
CA ALA A 63 -2.66 -3.05 -19.50
C ALA A 63 -2.93 -3.88 -18.23
N ALA A 64 -2.93 -3.22 -17.06
CA ALA A 64 -3.20 -3.85 -15.77
C ALA A 64 -4.60 -4.49 -15.71
N SER A 65 -5.58 -3.99 -16.46
CA SER A 65 -6.93 -4.57 -16.51
C SER A 65 -6.97 -5.98 -17.10
N TYR A 66 -5.91 -6.45 -17.76
CA TYR A 66 -5.79 -7.83 -18.24
C TYR A 66 -5.14 -8.79 -17.23
N TYR A 67 -4.81 -8.29 -16.03
CA TYR A 67 -4.24 -9.05 -14.93
C TYR A 67 -5.20 -9.04 -13.73
N PRO A 68 -5.10 -10.01 -12.81
CA PRO A 68 -5.85 -9.99 -11.55
C PRO A 68 -5.27 -8.93 -10.59
N LEU A 69 -5.39 -7.66 -10.99
CA LEU A 69 -4.81 -6.50 -10.31
C LEU A 69 -5.83 -5.38 -10.22
N SER A 70 -6.14 -4.98 -9.00
CA SER A 70 -6.87 -3.76 -8.68
C SER A 70 -5.92 -2.66 -8.24
N ILE A 71 -6.25 -1.41 -8.58
CA ILE A 71 -5.43 -0.24 -8.28
C ILE A 71 -6.28 0.74 -7.47
N ILE A 72 -5.78 1.16 -6.31
CA ILE A 72 -6.39 2.21 -5.49
C ILE A 72 -5.40 3.37 -5.43
N LEU A 73 -5.82 4.54 -5.93
CA LEU A 73 -5.08 5.78 -5.80
C LEU A 73 -5.64 6.61 -4.64
N ILE A 74 -4.82 6.81 -3.62
CA ILE A 74 -5.13 7.64 -2.45
C ILE A 74 -4.48 9.02 -2.66
N GLY A 75 -5.33 10.02 -2.91
CA GLY A 75 -4.92 11.42 -3.00
C GLY A 75 -4.79 12.06 -1.63
N VAL A 76 -3.59 12.57 -1.31
CA VAL A 76 -3.31 13.37 -0.12
C VAL A 76 -2.96 14.81 -0.50
N GLY A 77 -3.19 15.76 0.40
CA GLY A 77 -2.96 17.18 0.14
C GLY A 77 -4.10 17.87 -0.63
N ASP A 78 -3.78 19.03 -1.21
CA ASP A 78 -4.77 20.00 -1.69
C ASP A 78 -5.30 19.71 -3.10
N GLY A 79 -4.67 18.79 -3.85
CA GLY A 79 -5.01 18.51 -5.25
C GLY A 79 -4.42 19.53 -6.23
N PRO A 80 -5.04 19.77 -7.40
CA PRO A 80 -6.41 19.39 -7.81
C PRO A 80 -6.58 17.91 -8.16
N TRP A 81 -7.81 17.38 -8.10
CA TRP A 81 -8.10 15.95 -8.37
C TRP A 81 -8.95 15.69 -9.63
N ASP A 82 -9.27 16.74 -10.40
CA ASP A 82 -10.16 16.64 -11.58
C ASP A 82 -9.66 15.67 -12.66
N ALA A 83 -8.35 15.55 -12.82
CA ALA A 83 -7.77 14.60 -13.77
C ALA A 83 -7.96 13.14 -13.33
N MET A 84 -8.02 12.89 -12.02
CA MET A 84 -8.17 11.52 -11.49
C MET A 84 -9.60 11.00 -11.67
N HIS A 85 -10.61 11.86 -11.55
CA HIS A 85 -11.99 11.52 -11.92
C HIS A 85 -12.13 11.17 -13.40
N LYS A 86 -11.31 11.77 -14.28
CA LYS A 86 -11.32 11.41 -15.71
C LYS A 86 -10.73 10.03 -15.99
N PHE A 87 -9.81 9.55 -15.14
CA PHE A 87 -9.27 8.20 -15.23
C PHE A 87 -10.27 7.15 -14.73
N ASP A 88 -11.18 7.55 -13.85
CA ASP A 88 -12.24 6.71 -13.32
C ASP A 88 -13.36 6.48 -14.37
N ASP A 89 -13.90 7.56 -14.93
CA ASP A 89 -15.15 7.50 -15.69
C ASP A 89 -15.02 7.15 -17.19
N ASN A 90 -13.83 7.22 -17.82
CA ASN A 90 -13.72 7.28 -19.29
C ASN A 90 -12.49 6.59 -19.92
N MET A 91 -12.11 5.39 -19.48
CA MET A 91 -11.02 4.64 -20.13
C MET A 91 -11.54 3.60 -21.15
N PRO A 92 -11.55 3.91 -22.46
CA PRO A 92 -11.91 2.91 -23.47
C PRO A 92 -10.88 1.77 -23.51
N GLN A 93 -11.36 0.55 -23.78
CA GLN A 93 -10.57 -0.69 -24.03
C GLN A 93 -10.00 -1.44 -22.80
N ARG A 94 -10.36 -1.09 -21.57
CA ARG A 94 -10.03 -1.92 -20.40
C ARG A 94 -10.92 -3.17 -20.32
N ALA A 95 -10.36 -4.29 -19.85
CA ALA A 95 -11.09 -5.56 -19.76
C ALA A 95 -12.12 -5.58 -18.63
N PHE A 96 -11.84 -4.86 -17.54
CA PHE A 96 -12.77 -4.59 -16.44
C PHE A 96 -12.37 -3.28 -15.75
N ASP A 97 -13.24 -2.80 -14.87
CA ASP A 97 -12.93 -1.67 -13.99
C ASP A 97 -11.92 -2.06 -12.92
N ASN A 98 -10.70 -1.55 -13.01
CA ASN A 98 -9.60 -1.96 -12.13
C ASN A 98 -8.95 -0.80 -11.37
N PHE A 99 -9.55 0.40 -11.37
CA PHE A 99 -8.94 1.59 -10.82
C PHE A 99 -9.94 2.38 -9.99
N GLN A 100 -9.59 2.70 -8.74
CA GLN A 100 -10.42 3.48 -7.82
C GLN A 100 -9.63 4.67 -7.28
N PHE A 101 -10.22 5.86 -7.29
CA PHE A 101 -9.64 7.06 -6.67
C PHE A 101 -10.31 7.42 -5.34
N VAL A 102 -9.49 7.71 -4.32
CA VAL A 102 -9.95 8.13 -2.99
C VAL A 102 -9.27 9.42 -2.57
N ASN A 103 -10.05 10.47 -2.34
CA ASN A 103 -9.55 11.73 -1.79
C ASN A 103 -9.47 11.64 -0.25
N PHE A 104 -8.31 11.21 0.26
CA PHE A 104 -8.07 11.02 1.69
C PHE A 104 -8.20 12.33 2.47
N THR A 105 -7.60 13.41 1.97
CA THR A 105 -7.64 14.72 2.66
C THR A 105 -9.07 15.22 2.83
N LYS A 106 -9.92 15.05 1.80
CA LYS A 106 -11.34 15.41 1.90
C LYS A 106 -12.05 14.61 3.00
N ILE A 107 -11.92 13.28 3.01
CA ILE A 107 -12.57 12.41 4.00
C ILE A 107 -12.09 12.76 5.41
N MET A 108 -10.77 12.96 5.59
CA MET A 108 -10.19 13.24 6.90
C MET A 108 -10.49 14.65 7.41
N SER A 109 -10.87 15.57 6.52
CA SER A 109 -11.29 16.95 6.86
C SER A 109 -12.73 17.06 7.36
N GLU A 110 -13.54 16.00 7.21
CA GLU A 110 -14.93 16.02 7.66
C GLU A 110 -15.05 16.18 9.19
N SER A 111 -16.10 16.86 9.63
CA SER A 111 -16.42 17.04 11.04
C SER A 111 -17.05 15.77 11.63
N ALA A 112 -16.24 14.73 11.81
CA ALA A 112 -16.64 13.45 12.38
C ALA A 112 -15.55 12.86 13.29
N ASP A 113 -15.95 11.94 14.16
CA ASP A 113 -15.03 11.20 15.03
C ASP A 113 -14.00 10.42 14.19
N ALA A 114 -12.79 10.25 14.72
CA ALA A 114 -11.69 9.58 14.01
C ALA A 114 -12.10 8.20 13.46
N SER A 115 -12.76 7.39 14.27
CA SER A 115 -13.23 6.05 13.87
C SER A 115 -14.22 6.07 12.70
N LYS A 116 -15.07 7.10 12.61
CA LYS A 116 -16.01 7.25 11.49
C LYS A 116 -15.28 7.65 10.22
N LYS A 117 -14.27 8.51 10.31
CA LYS A 117 -13.44 8.92 9.16
C LYS A 117 -12.59 7.77 8.64
N GLU A 118 -12.02 6.97 9.52
CA GLU A 118 -11.31 5.74 9.17
C GLU A 118 -12.23 4.73 8.48
N ALA A 119 -13.43 4.50 9.02
CA ALA A 119 -14.42 3.62 8.40
C ALA A 119 -14.89 4.14 7.03
N ALA A 120 -15.12 5.46 6.90
CA ALA A 120 -15.48 6.09 5.63
C ALA A 120 -14.36 5.96 4.59
N PHE A 121 -13.10 6.15 5.00
CA PHE A 121 -11.94 5.96 4.14
C PHE A 121 -11.80 4.49 3.70
N ALA A 122 -11.90 3.54 4.65
CA ALA A 122 -11.82 2.12 4.34
C ALA A 122 -12.93 1.69 3.38
N LEU A 123 -14.16 2.18 3.58
CA LEU A 123 -15.27 1.92 2.67
C LEU A 123 -15.00 2.50 1.28
N ALA A 124 -14.58 3.76 1.19
CA ALA A 124 -14.28 4.42 -0.09
C ALA A 124 -13.16 3.72 -0.87
N ALA A 125 -12.14 3.20 -0.17
CA ALA A 125 -11.04 2.46 -0.79
C ALA A 125 -11.42 1.04 -1.22
N LEU A 126 -12.29 0.36 -0.47
CA LEU A 126 -12.54 -1.07 -0.65
C LEU A 126 -13.88 -1.41 -1.30
N MET A 127 -14.79 -0.44 -1.49
CA MET A 127 -16.14 -0.70 -1.99
C MET A 127 -16.19 -1.37 -3.37
N GLU A 128 -15.18 -1.15 -4.21
CA GLU A 128 -15.12 -1.75 -5.54
C GLU A 128 -14.43 -3.12 -5.56
N ILE A 129 -13.52 -3.37 -4.62
CA ILE A 129 -12.66 -4.57 -4.58
C ILE A 129 -13.44 -5.88 -4.72
N PRO A 130 -14.60 -6.09 -4.07
CA PRO A 130 -15.38 -7.32 -4.27
C PRO A 130 -15.85 -7.53 -5.72
N PHE A 131 -16.22 -6.46 -6.44
CA PHE A 131 -16.66 -6.53 -7.82
C PHE A 131 -15.47 -6.71 -8.77
N GLN A 132 -14.39 -5.97 -8.53
CA GLN A 132 -13.15 -6.06 -9.30
C GLN A 132 -12.57 -7.48 -9.20
N TYR A 133 -12.46 -8.03 -7.98
CA TYR A 133 -12.03 -9.41 -7.75
C TYR A 133 -12.86 -10.42 -8.56
N ARG A 134 -14.20 -10.30 -8.54
CA ARG A 134 -15.07 -11.20 -9.32
C ARG A 134 -14.83 -11.07 -10.82
N ALA A 135 -14.59 -9.86 -11.33
CA ALA A 135 -14.28 -9.66 -12.74
C ALA A 135 -12.97 -10.37 -13.12
N THR A 136 -11.98 -10.41 -12.22
CA THR A 136 -10.71 -11.12 -12.48
C THR A 136 -10.89 -12.63 -12.67
N LEU A 137 -11.90 -13.24 -12.04
CA LEU A 137 -12.20 -14.67 -12.20
C LEU A 137 -12.68 -15.02 -13.62
N SER A 138 -13.17 -14.04 -14.37
CA SER A 138 -13.60 -14.18 -15.77
C SER A 138 -12.47 -13.92 -16.77
N LEU A 139 -11.27 -13.54 -16.30
CA LEU A 139 -10.12 -13.37 -17.17
C LEU A 139 -9.68 -14.74 -17.72
N PRO A 140 -9.33 -14.83 -19.01
CA PRO A 140 -8.80 -16.06 -19.57
C PRO A 140 -7.55 -16.49 -18.80
N ASN A 141 -7.53 -17.72 -18.26
CA ASN A 141 -6.36 -18.36 -17.65
C ASN A 141 -5.19 -18.58 -18.63
N SER A 142 -5.26 -18.04 -19.85
CA SER A 142 -4.14 -18.13 -20.77
C SER A 142 -3.01 -17.29 -20.20
N LYS A 143 -1.91 -17.95 -19.87
CA LYS A 143 -0.58 -17.36 -19.73
C LYS A 143 -0.28 -16.61 -21.02
N ARG A 144 -0.85 -15.41 -21.19
CA ARG A 144 -0.51 -14.53 -22.29
C ARG A 144 0.98 -14.33 -22.20
N GLU A 145 1.69 -14.48 -23.31
CA GLU A 145 3.11 -14.13 -23.36
C GLU A 145 3.26 -12.76 -22.72
N SER A 146 4.08 -12.68 -21.69
CA SER A 146 4.29 -11.48 -20.88
C SER A 146 4.65 -10.32 -21.81
N ILE A 147 3.66 -9.51 -22.19
CA ILE A 147 3.84 -8.34 -23.07
C ILE A 147 4.76 -7.33 -22.36
N TYR A 148 4.82 -7.39 -21.02
CA TYR A 148 5.57 -6.51 -20.13
C TYR A 148 6.94 -7.04 -19.69
N GLY A 149 7.41 -8.16 -20.25
CA GLY A 149 8.67 -8.82 -19.88
C GLY A 149 9.94 -8.03 -20.21
N LYS A 150 9.82 -6.76 -20.59
CA LYS A 150 10.90 -5.82 -20.88
C LYS A 150 10.99 -4.64 -19.90
N SER A 151 10.07 -4.52 -18.94
CA SER A 151 10.21 -3.48 -17.90
C SER A 151 11.39 -3.86 -17.01
N ALA A 152 12.43 -3.03 -17.00
CA ALA A 152 13.49 -3.12 -16.01
C ALA A 152 12.80 -3.02 -14.66
N GLY A 153 12.80 -4.11 -13.89
CA GLY A 153 12.09 -4.18 -12.62
C GLY A 153 12.50 -3.07 -11.64
N PRO A 154 11.90 -3.03 -10.45
CA PRO A 154 12.18 -2.00 -9.46
C PRO A 154 13.69 -1.80 -9.27
N LEU A 155 14.14 -0.56 -9.39
CA LEU A 155 15.53 -0.22 -9.10
C LEU A 155 15.80 -0.44 -7.61
N PRO A 156 17.05 -0.78 -7.23
CA PRO A 156 17.41 -0.82 -5.82
C PRO A 156 17.23 0.56 -5.19
N PRO A 157 16.87 0.62 -3.89
CA PRO A 157 16.74 1.89 -3.20
C PRO A 157 18.07 2.67 -3.21
N PRO A 158 18.04 4.02 -3.26
CA PRO A 158 19.25 4.83 -3.25
C PRO A 158 20.13 4.52 -2.03
N PRO A 159 21.46 4.30 -2.21
CA PRO A 159 22.35 3.94 -1.10
C PRO A 159 22.34 4.95 0.04
N GLU A 160 22.18 6.23 -0.26
CA GLU A 160 22.14 7.31 0.73
C GLU A 160 20.97 7.15 1.70
N VAL A 161 19.81 6.72 1.20
CA VAL A 161 18.61 6.46 2.00
C VAL A 161 18.83 5.24 2.89
N ILE A 162 19.36 4.15 2.33
CA ILE A 162 19.66 2.93 3.11
C ILE A 162 20.62 3.24 4.25
N ASN A 163 21.67 4.03 3.99
CA ASN A 163 22.64 4.41 5.00
C ASN A 163 22.03 5.28 6.09
N HIS A 164 21.15 6.22 5.72
CA HIS A 164 20.43 7.05 6.67
C HIS A 164 19.49 6.23 7.56
N ASP A 165 18.66 5.36 6.97
CA ASP A 165 17.74 4.50 7.69
C ASP A 165 18.47 3.57 8.67
N ASN A 166 19.61 3.01 8.24
CA ASN A 166 20.46 2.20 9.10
C ASN A 166 21.04 3.02 10.27
N ALA A 167 21.47 4.26 10.02
CA ALA A 167 21.99 5.14 11.08
C ALA A 167 20.90 5.51 12.09
N VAL A 168 19.69 5.84 11.62
CA VAL A 168 18.52 6.12 12.48
C VAL A 168 18.13 4.87 13.28
N ALA A 169 18.13 3.69 12.66
CA ALA A 169 17.84 2.44 13.36
C ALA A 169 18.87 2.14 14.46
N ILE A 170 20.17 2.37 14.19
CA ILE A 170 21.23 2.22 15.19
C ILE A 170 21.03 3.23 16.33
N GLN A 171 20.74 4.49 16.02
CA GLN A 171 20.44 5.50 17.04
C GLN A 171 19.23 5.14 17.88
N ASN A 172 18.14 4.65 17.29
CA ASN A 172 16.95 4.22 18.02
C ASN A 172 17.24 3.00 18.91
N LEU A 173 18.12 2.09 18.48
CA LEU A 173 18.57 0.96 19.31
C LEU A 173 19.46 1.41 20.48
N GLU A 174 20.26 2.46 20.30
CA GLU A 174 21.07 3.07 21.35
C GLU A 174 20.20 3.85 22.36
N HIS A 175 19.23 4.63 21.88
CA HIS A 175 18.23 5.30 22.72
C HIS A 175 17.35 4.29 23.48
N ALA A 176 16.90 3.21 22.84
CA ALA A 176 16.15 2.14 23.50
C ALA A 176 16.98 1.35 24.53
N LYS A 177 18.31 1.31 24.39
CA LYS A 177 19.22 0.77 25.41
C LYS A 177 19.43 1.76 26.57
N ALA A 178 19.38 3.06 26.31
CA ALA A 178 19.46 4.11 27.33
C ALA A 178 18.16 4.32 28.11
N GLU A 179 16.99 4.10 27.49
CA GLU A 179 15.65 4.21 28.09
C GLU A 179 15.17 2.94 28.82
N LYS A 180 16.07 2.03 29.21
CA LYS A 180 15.71 0.83 30.00
C LYS A 180 15.25 1.11 31.44
N HIS A 181 14.93 2.35 31.77
CA HIS A 181 14.14 2.71 32.95
C HIS A 181 13.02 3.67 32.55
N SER A 182 11.80 3.13 32.53
CA SER A 182 10.50 3.79 32.34
C SER A 182 10.04 4.02 30.88
N SER A 183 9.19 3.11 30.37
CA SER A 183 7.87 3.50 29.85
C SER A 183 7.01 2.27 29.53
N SER A 184 5.81 2.28 30.12
CA SER A 184 4.77 1.28 30.02
C SER A 184 3.73 1.67 28.97
N SER A 185 4.12 1.76 27.70
CA SER A 185 3.24 2.25 26.63
C SER A 185 3.05 1.23 25.52
N GLU A 186 2.24 0.21 25.82
CA GLU A 186 1.31 -0.46 24.89
C GLU A 186 0.59 -1.53 25.72
N SER A 187 -0.62 -1.23 26.20
CA SER A 187 -1.40 -2.13 27.06
C SER A 187 -2.17 -3.22 26.30
N VAL A 188 -2.21 -3.14 24.97
CA VAL A 188 -3.02 -4.02 24.09
C VAL A 188 -2.18 -4.82 23.11
N CYS A 189 -2.65 -6.00 22.73
CA CYS A 189 -1.92 -6.98 21.92
C CYS A 189 -1.55 -6.42 20.53
N PRO A 190 -0.30 -6.58 20.06
CA PRO A 190 0.14 -6.03 18.76
C PRO A 190 -0.44 -6.76 17.54
N ILE A 191 -1.16 -7.87 17.74
CA ILE A 191 -1.76 -8.66 16.64
C ILE A 191 -3.20 -8.22 16.41
N CYS A 192 -4.02 -8.19 17.47
CA CYS A 192 -5.44 -7.81 17.35
C CYS A 192 -5.72 -6.35 17.70
N LEU A 193 -4.76 -5.64 18.29
CA LEU A 193 -4.86 -4.25 18.76
C LEU A 193 -6.06 -3.99 19.69
N THR A 194 -6.62 -5.05 20.27
CA THR A 194 -7.88 -5.02 21.02
C THR A 194 -7.70 -5.60 22.42
N ASN A 195 -7.24 -6.84 22.52
CA ASN A 195 -7.19 -7.57 23.79
C ASN A 195 -5.95 -7.20 24.60
N PRO A 196 -6.00 -7.24 25.95
CA PRO A 196 -4.85 -6.98 26.79
C PRO A 196 -3.75 -8.03 26.59
N LYS A 197 -2.51 -7.65 26.89
CA LYS A 197 -1.34 -8.53 26.80
C LYS A 197 -1.32 -9.50 28.00
N ASP A 198 -1.88 -10.70 27.85
CA ASP A 198 -1.93 -11.75 28.90
C ASP A 198 -1.10 -13.01 28.57
N MET A 199 -0.24 -12.94 27.54
CA MET A 199 0.67 -14.02 27.15
C MET A 199 2.06 -13.49 26.80
N ALA A 200 3.10 -14.05 27.41
CA ALA A 200 4.51 -13.76 27.12
C ALA A 200 5.21 -14.93 26.40
N PHE A 201 6.19 -14.61 25.58
CA PHE A 201 7.08 -15.58 24.93
C PHE A 201 8.47 -15.61 25.58
N ALA A 202 9.24 -16.65 25.31
CA ALA A 202 10.62 -16.79 25.81
C ALA A 202 11.54 -15.60 25.43
N CYS A 203 11.25 -14.90 24.34
CA CYS A 203 12.00 -13.71 23.90
C CYS A 203 11.63 -12.42 24.66
N GLY A 204 10.71 -12.49 25.63
CA GLY A 204 10.27 -11.35 26.45
C GLY A 204 9.12 -10.53 25.86
N HIS A 205 8.73 -10.79 24.62
CA HIS A 205 7.62 -10.13 23.95
C HIS A 205 6.25 -10.70 24.35
N THR A 206 5.20 -9.88 24.25
CA THR A 206 3.87 -10.19 24.77
C THR A 206 2.75 -9.99 23.74
N THR A 207 1.70 -10.81 23.86
CA THR A 207 0.47 -10.80 23.03
C THR A 207 -0.74 -11.14 23.92
N CYS A 208 -1.96 -11.08 23.38
CA CYS A 208 -3.10 -11.72 24.04
C CYS A 208 -3.06 -13.24 23.81
N LYS A 209 -3.72 -13.99 24.68
CA LYS A 209 -3.83 -15.45 24.62
C LYS A 209 -4.40 -15.92 23.30
N ASP A 210 -5.47 -15.28 22.82
CA ASP A 210 -6.17 -15.72 21.60
C ASP A 210 -5.28 -15.65 20.37
N CYS A 211 -4.47 -14.60 20.24
CA CYS A 211 -3.51 -14.49 19.15
C CYS A 211 -2.26 -15.35 19.40
N GLY A 212 -1.72 -15.36 20.62
CA GLY A 212 -0.45 -16.01 20.96
C GLY A 212 -0.45 -17.54 20.80
N VAL A 213 -1.62 -18.19 20.87
CA VAL A 213 -1.75 -19.64 20.60
C VAL A 213 -1.72 -19.99 19.12
N THR A 214 -2.09 -19.05 18.24
CA THR A 214 -2.22 -19.30 16.79
C THR A 214 -0.91 -19.14 16.02
N ILE A 215 0.10 -18.53 16.63
CA ILE A 215 1.37 -18.17 15.98
C ILE A 215 2.51 -19.07 16.43
N SER A 216 3.39 -19.46 15.51
CA SER A 216 4.60 -20.26 15.77
C SER A 216 5.86 -19.41 15.92
N THR A 217 5.80 -18.15 15.51
CA THR A 217 6.93 -17.21 15.45
C THR A 217 6.51 -15.88 16.08
N CYS A 218 7.39 -15.26 16.87
CA CYS A 218 7.09 -14.00 17.54
C CYS A 218 6.90 -12.87 16.50
N PRO A 219 5.80 -12.10 16.53
CA PRO A 219 5.54 -11.04 15.54
C PRO A 219 6.51 -9.86 15.67
N LEU A 220 7.12 -9.68 16.85
CA LEU A 220 8.01 -8.56 17.16
C LEU A 220 9.48 -8.83 16.77
N CYS A 221 10.06 -9.97 17.18
CA CYS A 221 11.47 -10.31 16.87
C CYS A 221 11.67 -11.43 15.84
N ARG A 222 10.59 -12.03 15.32
CA ARG A 222 10.63 -13.13 14.35
C ARG A 222 11.36 -14.40 14.82
N GLU A 223 11.62 -14.55 16.12
CA GLU A 223 12.17 -15.79 16.69
C GLU A 223 11.09 -16.88 16.84
N PRO A 224 11.44 -18.17 16.68
CA PRO A 224 10.53 -19.28 16.95
C PRO A 224 10.04 -19.31 18.40
N ILE A 225 8.74 -19.49 18.61
CA ILE A 225 8.14 -19.51 19.95
C ILE A 225 8.37 -20.87 20.60
N LYS A 226 9.36 -20.93 21.49
CA LYS A 226 9.71 -22.14 22.27
C LYS A 226 8.86 -22.32 23.53
N MET A 227 8.34 -21.23 24.09
CA MET A 227 7.60 -21.23 25.35
C MET A 227 6.55 -20.13 25.34
N ARG A 228 5.39 -20.42 25.93
CA ARG A 228 4.28 -19.49 26.13
C ARG A 228 3.96 -19.46 27.62
N LEU A 229 4.03 -18.28 28.23
CA LEU A 229 3.75 -18.06 29.64
C LEU A 229 2.48 -17.23 29.75
N ARG A 230 1.50 -17.69 30.53
CA ARG A 230 0.30 -16.91 30.80
C ARG A 230 0.60 -15.91 31.92
N LEU A 231 0.31 -14.64 31.65
CA LEU A 231 0.45 -13.56 32.61
C LEU A 231 -0.89 -13.44 33.35
N TYR A 232 -0.85 -13.52 34.68
CA TYR A 232 -1.99 -13.24 35.54
C TYR A 232 -1.70 -11.89 36.21
N ALA A 233 -2.61 -10.93 36.02
CA ALA A 233 -2.62 -9.67 36.75
C ALA A 233 -3.42 -9.84 38.04
#